data_AF-A0A923PXN7-F1
#
_entry.id   AF-A0A923PXN7-F1
#
_cell.length_a   1.000
_cell.length_b   1.000
_cell.length_c   1.000
_cell.angle_alpha   90.00
_cell.angle_beta   90.00
_cell.angle_gamma   90.00
#
_symmetry.space_group_name_H-M   'P 1'
#
loop_
_entity.id
_entity.type
_entity.pdbx_description
1 polymer ?
#
loop_
_entity_poly.entity_id
_entity_poly.type
_entity_poly.pdbx_seq_one_letter_code
_entity_poly.pdbx_strand_id
1 'polypeptide(L)'
;MANASGAPGPQLTLQDFKAETIRGTTGYFRVGQTSEGTWWFIDPAEEVFFSRGVNGVSRTGATGVAAGRAAKPGAYAAAVDALHGTHEPQVFVETVLVRLNAWRCNTLGAWTTPEFFDRGTAFLEMLDFRGAAPVTTIKLAGANVPDVFDPRWADACERRAEERCGPRALSRDLIGYFTDNEPGWAQPSAEAGIMDGEAGRVERPSLLQICLSLEPGFPAYHAAWEFTLAAHGGELATLARAWGAALPNKEALRQLTLADTALLSAGYLRDQERFTREFARRYFAVTAAAIRRHDPNHLILGCRFGGEPEAAILAECVAPNVDVLSLNPDYDAPLEGVETCHRAHGMPVLLGEFGWAGEAFTKRPRPDEPRGQTTVERMLARGRAGLERVIAHPAVVGYAWPRWADRAEQQPPFAEGLVHIDDHEAREHTELLTDINDRVARLRIAATDPVKP
;
A
#
# COMPACT_ATOMS: atom_id res chain seq x y z
N MET A 1 -30.09 -3.37 11.44
CA MET A 1 -31.26 -2.58 10.95
C MET A 1 -31.09 -2.38 9.45
N ALA A 2 -32.15 -2.62 8.68
CA ALA A 2 -32.14 -2.79 7.24
C ALA A 2 -31.61 -1.56 6.47
N ASN A 3 -30.74 -1.83 5.48
CA ASN A 3 -30.25 -0.86 4.51
C ASN A 3 -31.40 -0.17 3.77
N ALA A 4 -31.46 1.15 3.83
CA ALA A 4 -32.29 1.95 2.94
C ALA A 4 -31.59 2.01 1.57
N SER A 5 -32.08 1.19 0.64
CA SER A 5 -31.59 1.03 -0.72
C SER A 5 -31.89 2.26 -1.59
N GLY A 6 -30.84 2.94 -2.06
CA GLY A 6 -30.88 3.54 -3.40
C GLY A 6 -31.17 2.43 -4.42
N ALA A 7 -31.83 2.75 -5.53
CA ALA A 7 -32.23 1.78 -6.56
C ALA A 7 -31.08 0.78 -6.85
N PRO A 8 -31.33 -0.54 -6.81
CA PRO A 8 -30.28 -1.53 -6.99
C PRO A 8 -29.70 -1.37 -8.40
N GLY A 9 -28.41 -1.06 -8.48
CA GLY A 9 -27.67 -1.24 -9.72
C GLY A 9 -27.72 -2.72 -10.14
N PRO A 10 -27.42 -3.07 -11.40
CA PRO A 10 -27.30 -4.45 -11.86
C PRO A 10 -26.56 -5.30 -10.80
N GLN A 11 -27.24 -6.33 -10.32
CA GLN A 11 -26.74 -7.21 -9.28
C GLN A 11 -25.82 -8.22 -9.96
N LEU A 12 -24.53 -7.90 -10.05
CA LEU A 12 -23.51 -8.83 -10.52
C LEU A 12 -23.57 -10.10 -9.68
N THR A 13 -23.58 -11.24 -10.36
CA THR A 13 -23.56 -12.58 -9.77
C THR A 13 -22.20 -13.23 -10.05
N LEU A 14 -21.90 -14.33 -9.37
CA LEU A 14 -20.67 -15.09 -9.65
C LEU A 14 -20.54 -15.59 -11.09
N GLN A 15 -21.64 -15.73 -11.83
CA GLN A 15 -21.63 -16.14 -13.24
C GLN A 15 -21.04 -15.05 -14.16
N ASP A 16 -21.03 -13.81 -13.70
CA ASP A 16 -20.46 -12.68 -14.44
C ASP A 16 -18.93 -12.63 -14.33
N PHE A 17 -18.32 -13.48 -13.48
CA PHE A 17 -16.88 -13.54 -13.25
C PHE A 17 -16.18 -14.59 -14.11
N LYS A 18 -14.97 -14.27 -14.56
CA LYS A 18 -14.04 -15.20 -15.19
C LYS A 18 -13.50 -16.15 -14.12
N ALA A 19 -13.92 -17.41 -14.15
CA ALA A 19 -13.61 -18.40 -13.12
C ALA A 19 -12.10 -18.54 -12.84
N GLU A 20 -11.27 -18.45 -13.88
CA GLU A 20 -9.81 -18.54 -13.81
C GLU A 20 -9.14 -17.36 -13.09
N THR A 21 -9.86 -16.25 -12.89
CA THR A 21 -9.36 -15.06 -12.20
C THR A 21 -9.73 -15.03 -10.72
N ILE A 22 -10.64 -15.89 -10.28
CA ILE A 22 -11.12 -15.92 -8.90
C ILE A 22 -10.03 -16.47 -7.99
N ARG A 23 -9.68 -15.70 -6.95
CA ARG A 23 -8.68 -16.05 -5.93
C ARG A 23 -9.28 -15.94 -4.54
N GLY A 24 -8.73 -16.71 -3.60
CA GLY A 24 -9.23 -16.84 -2.23
C GLY A 24 -10.20 -18.02 -2.05
N THR A 25 -10.69 -18.21 -0.83
CA THR A 25 -11.47 -19.39 -0.44
C THR A 25 -12.96 -19.06 -0.30
N THR A 26 -13.85 -19.95 -0.77
CA THR A 26 -15.31 -19.78 -0.64
C THR A 26 -15.73 -19.62 0.82
N GLY A 27 -16.68 -18.71 1.06
CA GLY A 27 -17.11 -18.30 2.39
C GLY A 27 -16.18 -17.27 3.05
N TYR A 28 -15.07 -16.91 2.43
CA TYR A 28 -14.23 -15.78 2.83
C TYR A 28 -14.21 -14.74 1.72
N PHE A 29 -13.61 -13.58 1.99
CA PHE A 29 -13.37 -12.62 0.93
C PHE A 29 -12.49 -13.22 -0.17
N ARG A 30 -12.91 -12.96 -1.41
CA ARG A 30 -12.25 -13.36 -2.64
C ARG A 30 -12.06 -12.14 -3.53
N VAL A 31 -11.32 -12.31 -4.62
CA VAL A 31 -11.20 -11.30 -5.67
C VAL A 31 -11.36 -11.98 -7.02
N GLY A 32 -11.97 -11.29 -7.99
CA GLY A 32 -12.16 -11.82 -9.34
C GLY A 32 -12.42 -10.72 -10.35
N GLN A 33 -12.21 -11.03 -11.63
CA GLN A 33 -12.50 -10.14 -12.75
C GLN A 33 -13.81 -10.57 -13.42
N THR A 34 -14.68 -9.61 -13.71
CA THR A 34 -15.86 -9.85 -14.54
C THR A 34 -15.46 -10.18 -15.98
N SER A 35 -16.37 -10.78 -16.73
CA SER A 35 -16.25 -10.99 -18.18
C SER A 35 -15.98 -9.68 -18.94
N GLU A 36 -16.56 -8.57 -18.46
CA GLU A 36 -16.33 -7.19 -18.95
C GLU A 36 -14.97 -6.60 -18.55
N GLY A 37 -14.14 -7.31 -17.77
CA GLY A 37 -12.78 -6.89 -17.43
C GLY A 37 -12.65 -6.07 -16.15
N THR A 38 -13.71 -5.92 -15.36
CA THR A 38 -13.69 -5.15 -14.11
C THR A 38 -13.42 -6.04 -12.92
N TRP A 39 -12.44 -5.69 -12.09
CA TRP A 39 -12.09 -6.42 -10.88
C TRP A 39 -12.99 -6.03 -9.71
N TRP A 40 -13.38 -7.00 -8.88
CA TRP A 40 -14.12 -6.77 -7.64
C TRP A 40 -13.59 -7.67 -6.54
N PHE A 41 -13.70 -7.20 -5.29
CA PHE A 41 -13.79 -8.16 -4.19
C PHE A 41 -15.14 -8.88 -4.27
N ILE A 42 -15.17 -10.08 -3.72
CA ILE A 42 -16.38 -10.89 -3.54
C ILE A 42 -16.41 -11.22 -2.06
N ASP A 43 -17.49 -10.87 -1.37
CA ASP A 43 -17.61 -11.06 0.07
C ASP A 43 -17.96 -12.53 0.44
N PRO A 44 -17.97 -12.89 1.74
CA PRO A 44 -18.37 -14.21 2.20
C PRO A 44 -19.77 -14.67 1.79
N ALA A 45 -20.68 -13.74 1.51
CA ALA A 45 -22.04 -13.99 1.05
C ALA A 45 -22.14 -14.09 -0.48
N GLU A 46 -21.00 -14.06 -1.18
CA GLU A 46 -20.87 -14.12 -2.63
C GLU A 46 -21.39 -12.87 -3.37
N GLU A 47 -21.48 -11.74 -2.67
CA GLU A 47 -21.86 -10.46 -3.24
C GLU A 47 -20.62 -9.65 -3.66
N VAL A 48 -20.78 -8.81 -4.69
CA VAL A 48 -19.70 -7.91 -5.12
C VAL A 48 -19.42 -6.86 -4.06
N PHE A 49 -18.14 -6.65 -3.79
CA PHE A 49 -17.66 -5.74 -2.77
C PHE A 49 -16.63 -4.78 -3.34
N PHE A 50 -16.77 -3.51 -2.98
CA PHE A 50 -15.78 -2.47 -3.22
C PHE A 50 -15.38 -1.86 -1.88
N SER A 51 -14.08 -1.92 -1.56
CA SER A 51 -13.58 -1.45 -0.27
C SER A 51 -13.53 0.08 -0.25
N ARG A 52 -14.23 0.67 0.73
CA ARG A 52 -14.21 2.10 1.09
C ARG A 52 -13.66 2.21 2.50
N GLY A 53 -12.33 2.19 2.58
CA GLY A 53 -11.57 2.03 3.81
C GLY A 53 -11.23 3.33 4.52
N VAL A 54 -10.85 3.23 5.79
CA VAL A 54 -10.19 4.31 6.55
C VAL A 54 -9.05 3.72 7.36
N ASN A 55 -7.83 4.22 7.18
CA ASN A 55 -6.66 3.72 7.91
C ASN A 55 -6.58 4.31 9.33
N GLY A 56 -5.92 3.59 10.25
CA GLY A 56 -5.60 4.07 11.60
C GLY A 56 -6.78 4.19 12.55
N VAL A 57 -7.90 3.52 12.26
CA VAL A 57 -9.10 3.50 13.13
C VAL A 57 -8.73 2.84 14.46
N SER A 58 -8.49 3.67 15.46
CA SER A 58 -7.99 3.25 16.77
C SER A 58 -8.12 4.43 17.74
N ARG A 59 -7.96 4.16 19.04
CA ARG A 59 -7.93 5.23 20.05
C ARG A 59 -6.77 6.21 19.88
N THR A 60 -5.73 5.87 19.12
CA THR A 60 -4.58 6.76 18.88
C THR A 60 -4.69 7.52 17.57
N GLY A 61 -5.51 7.05 16.62
CA GLY A 61 -5.63 7.64 15.28
C GLY A 61 -4.34 7.57 14.45
N ALA A 62 -3.34 6.81 14.91
CA ALA A 62 -2.01 6.78 14.30
C ALA A 62 -1.99 5.93 13.03
N THR A 63 -1.21 6.38 12.04
CA THR A 63 -0.94 5.67 10.78
C THR A 63 0.56 5.67 10.47
N GLY A 64 1.03 4.69 9.68
CA GLY A 64 2.45 4.56 9.32
C GLY A 64 3.32 3.83 10.35
N VAL A 65 4.57 4.25 10.48
CA VAL A 65 5.56 3.61 11.36
C VAL A 65 5.13 3.75 12.83
N ALA A 66 5.17 2.64 13.56
CA ALA A 66 4.74 2.55 14.96
C ALA A 66 3.25 2.92 15.19
N ALA A 67 2.38 2.70 14.19
CA ALA A 67 0.93 2.83 14.29
C ALA A 67 0.25 1.55 14.81
N GLY A 68 -1.09 1.59 14.90
CA GLY A 68 -1.91 0.47 15.35
C GLY A 68 -1.48 -0.03 16.73
N ARG A 69 -1.11 -1.31 16.82
CA ARG A 69 -0.74 -1.98 18.08
C ARG A 69 0.52 -1.42 18.75
N ALA A 70 1.39 -0.76 17.99
CA ALA A 70 2.62 -0.16 18.49
C ALA A 70 2.44 1.33 18.84
N ALA A 71 1.26 1.91 18.57
CA ALA A 71 1.01 3.32 18.75
C ALA A 71 1.03 3.70 20.23
N LYS A 72 1.78 4.76 20.53
CA LYS A 72 1.76 5.39 21.85
C LYS A 72 0.61 6.39 21.93
N PRO A 73 -0.06 6.53 23.08
CA PRO A 73 -1.08 7.56 23.27
C PRO A 73 -0.52 8.97 23.01
N GLY A 74 -1.33 9.81 22.37
CA GLY A 74 -1.02 11.20 22.05
C GLY A 74 -2.22 12.12 22.28
N ALA A 75 -2.22 13.30 21.65
CA ALA A 75 -3.27 14.30 21.83
C ALA A 75 -4.68 13.77 21.49
N TYR A 76 -4.82 13.04 20.37
CA TYR A 76 -6.09 12.42 20.01
C TYR A 76 -6.56 11.39 21.04
N ALA A 77 -5.67 10.54 21.54
CA ALA A 77 -6.01 9.57 22.57
C ALA A 77 -6.51 10.24 23.86
N ALA A 78 -5.92 11.38 24.25
CA ALA A 78 -6.38 12.15 25.39
C ALA A 78 -7.79 12.74 25.17
N ALA A 79 -8.13 13.19 23.96
CA ALA A 79 -9.48 13.64 23.63
C ALA A 79 -10.49 12.49 23.67
N VAL A 80 -10.13 11.34 23.09
CA VAL A 80 -10.96 10.13 23.12
C VAL A 80 -11.19 9.67 24.57
N ASP A 81 -10.15 9.67 25.41
CA ASP A 81 -10.26 9.32 26.83
C ASP A 81 -11.20 10.27 27.58
N ALA A 82 -11.18 11.57 27.27
CA ALA A 82 -12.05 12.56 27.88
C ALA A 82 -13.53 12.41 27.48
N LEU A 83 -13.80 11.99 26.23
CA LEU A 83 -15.16 11.83 25.69
C LEU A 83 -15.78 10.47 25.99
N HIS A 84 -14.99 9.41 25.89
CA HIS A 84 -15.45 8.02 25.90
C HIS A 84 -15.00 7.23 27.13
N GLY A 85 -14.21 7.86 28.01
CA GLY A 85 -13.61 7.21 29.18
C GLY A 85 -12.45 6.29 28.81
N THR A 86 -11.63 5.94 29.82
CA THR A 86 -10.42 5.12 29.68
C THR A 86 -10.65 3.62 29.85
N HIS A 87 -11.79 3.22 30.42
CA HIS A 87 -12.08 1.83 30.81
C HIS A 87 -13.17 1.17 29.97
N GLU A 88 -13.82 1.91 29.06
CA GLU A 88 -14.95 1.43 28.26
C GLU A 88 -14.63 1.47 26.76
N PRO A 89 -13.83 0.51 26.25
CA PRO A 89 -13.46 0.50 24.84
C PRO A 89 -14.67 0.34 23.90
N GLN A 90 -15.78 -0.23 24.39
CA GLN A 90 -16.99 -0.47 23.60
C GLN A 90 -17.68 0.81 23.14
N VAL A 91 -17.78 1.83 24.00
CA VAL A 91 -18.45 3.11 23.65
C VAL A 91 -17.74 3.79 22.47
N PHE A 92 -16.41 3.83 22.52
CA PHE A 92 -15.61 4.35 21.42
C PHE A 92 -15.80 3.52 20.14
N VAL A 93 -15.70 2.19 20.24
CA VAL A 93 -15.86 1.29 19.09
C VAL A 93 -17.22 1.46 18.42
N GLU A 94 -18.30 1.46 19.20
CA GLU A 94 -19.67 1.64 18.69
C GLU A 94 -19.85 3.01 18.03
N THR A 95 -19.35 4.08 18.66
CA THR A 95 -19.41 5.45 18.12
C THR A 95 -18.71 5.53 16.76
N VAL A 96 -17.51 4.95 16.66
CA VAL A 96 -16.72 4.94 15.42
C VAL A 96 -17.41 4.13 14.34
N LEU A 97 -17.94 2.93 14.65
CA LEU A 97 -18.66 2.11 13.66
C LEU A 97 -19.93 2.80 13.16
N VAL A 98 -20.65 3.51 14.03
CA VAL A 98 -21.81 4.35 13.65
C VAL A 98 -21.39 5.47 12.69
N ARG A 99 -20.28 6.18 13.00
CA ARG A 99 -19.73 7.24 12.13
C ARG A 99 -19.33 6.70 10.76
N LEU A 100 -18.55 5.61 10.72
CA LEU A 100 -18.12 4.99 9.46
C LEU A 100 -19.31 4.57 8.58
N ASN A 101 -20.34 3.97 9.18
CA ASN A 101 -21.57 3.61 8.45
C ASN A 101 -22.34 4.84 7.95
N ALA A 102 -22.42 5.90 8.76
CA ALA A 102 -23.05 7.17 8.36
C ALA A 102 -22.32 7.81 7.17
N TRP A 103 -20.98 7.69 7.13
CA TRP A 103 -20.15 8.17 6.03
C TRP A 103 -19.97 7.16 4.88
N ARG A 104 -20.71 6.05 4.94
CA ARG A 104 -20.73 4.98 3.93
C ARG A 104 -19.38 4.32 3.70
N CYS A 105 -18.47 4.43 4.67
CA CYS A 105 -17.29 3.60 4.77
C CYS A 105 -17.70 2.19 5.21
N ASN A 106 -17.14 1.17 4.58
CA ASN A 106 -17.50 -0.24 4.84
C ASN A 106 -16.29 -1.10 5.20
N THR A 107 -15.09 -0.52 5.26
CA THR A 107 -13.85 -1.25 5.51
C THR A 107 -13.02 -0.53 6.56
N LEU A 108 -12.51 -1.27 7.52
CA LEU A 108 -11.48 -0.83 8.46
C LEU A 108 -10.11 -1.05 7.80
N GLY A 109 -9.38 0.04 7.59
CA GLY A 109 -8.11 0.04 6.86
C GLY A 109 -6.92 -0.44 7.68
N ALA A 110 -5.73 -0.28 7.10
CA ALA A 110 -4.48 -0.63 7.75
C ALA A 110 -4.35 0.07 9.12
N TRP A 111 -3.69 -0.61 10.05
CA TRP A 111 -3.47 -0.14 11.43
C TRP A 111 -4.72 0.03 12.30
N THR A 112 -5.87 -0.49 11.87
CA THR A 112 -7.00 -0.68 12.78
C THR A 112 -6.63 -1.64 13.91
N THR A 113 -7.06 -1.36 15.13
CA THR A 113 -6.77 -2.17 16.32
C THR A 113 -7.85 -3.23 16.59
N PRO A 114 -7.53 -4.36 17.27
CA PRO A 114 -8.39 -5.55 17.37
C PRO A 114 -9.78 -5.34 17.92
N GLU A 115 -9.97 -4.32 18.75
CA GLU A 115 -11.24 -4.05 19.41
C GLU A 115 -12.37 -3.80 18.38
N PHE A 116 -12.02 -3.51 17.13
CA PHE A 116 -12.94 -3.33 15.99
C PHE A 116 -13.22 -4.59 15.16
N PHE A 117 -12.41 -5.64 15.26
CA PHE A 117 -12.51 -6.81 14.38
C PHE A 117 -13.68 -7.72 14.74
N ASP A 118 -14.19 -8.45 13.75
CA ASP A 118 -15.26 -9.45 13.90
C ASP A 118 -16.58 -8.87 14.47
N ARG A 119 -16.94 -7.67 14.01
CA ARG A 119 -18.14 -6.91 14.42
C ARG A 119 -19.11 -6.63 13.28
N GLY A 120 -18.97 -7.34 12.16
CA GLY A 120 -19.80 -7.15 10.95
C GLY A 120 -19.35 -5.99 10.07
N THR A 121 -18.10 -5.53 10.22
CA THR A 121 -17.47 -4.55 9.31
C THR A 121 -16.19 -5.16 8.76
N ALA A 122 -16.05 -5.14 7.44
CA ALA A 122 -14.89 -5.74 6.79
C ALA A 122 -13.60 -5.05 7.23
N PHE A 123 -12.47 -5.77 7.28
CA PHE A 123 -11.21 -5.17 7.69
C PHE A 123 -10.00 -5.70 6.93
N LEU A 124 -8.92 -4.92 6.95
CA LEU A 124 -7.62 -5.22 6.36
C LEU A 124 -6.58 -5.22 7.49
N GLU A 125 -5.75 -6.25 7.60
CA GLU A 125 -4.75 -6.33 8.67
C GLU A 125 -3.32 -6.09 8.16
N MET A 126 -2.58 -5.22 8.86
CA MET A 126 -1.18 -4.92 8.57
C MET A 126 -0.28 -5.84 9.38
N LEU A 127 0.57 -6.63 8.70
CA LEU A 127 1.49 -7.54 9.36
C LEU A 127 2.82 -6.90 9.75
N ASP A 128 3.30 -5.90 8.99
CA ASP A 128 4.57 -5.19 9.22
C ASP A 128 5.76 -6.14 9.47
N PHE A 129 5.98 -7.09 8.56
CA PHE A 129 7.03 -8.09 8.67
C PHE A 129 8.43 -7.49 8.81
N ARG A 130 8.72 -6.36 8.15
CA ARG A 130 9.99 -5.62 8.31
C ARG A 130 10.24 -5.20 9.78
N GLY A 131 9.17 -4.98 10.55
CA GLY A 131 9.21 -4.71 12.00
C GLY A 131 9.20 -5.96 12.89
N ALA A 132 9.27 -7.18 12.35
CA ALA A 132 9.17 -8.43 13.11
C ALA A 132 10.51 -8.88 13.73
N ALA A 133 10.91 -8.26 14.85
CA ALA A 133 12.17 -8.61 15.50
C ALA A 133 12.32 -10.13 15.84
N PRO A 134 13.55 -10.67 15.81
CA PRO A 134 14.75 -10.12 15.19
C PRO A 134 14.70 -10.17 13.65
N VAL A 135 14.83 -9.00 13.01
CA VAL A 135 15.05 -8.84 11.57
C VAL A 135 16.23 -7.89 11.39
N THR A 136 17.16 -8.25 10.52
CA THR A 136 18.18 -7.32 10.04
C THR A 136 17.57 -6.50 8.89
N THR A 137 17.64 -5.18 9.01
CA THR A 137 17.07 -4.25 8.01
C THR A 137 18.19 -3.54 7.28
N ILE A 138 18.11 -3.53 5.96
CA ILE A 138 18.98 -2.75 5.08
C ILE A 138 18.39 -1.34 4.99
N LYS A 139 19.09 -0.37 5.59
CA LYS A 139 18.67 1.03 5.64
C LYS A 139 19.79 1.97 5.20
N LEU A 140 19.86 2.27 3.90
CA LEU A 140 20.87 3.13 3.29
C LEU A 140 20.38 3.67 1.96
N ALA A 141 20.67 4.93 1.62
CA ALA A 141 20.44 5.52 0.29
C ALA A 141 19.04 5.24 -0.33
N GLY A 142 17.97 5.38 0.49
CA GLY A 142 16.59 5.10 0.06
C GLY A 142 16.14 3.64 0.18
N ALA A 143 17.06 2.71 0.46
CA ALA A 143 16.69 1.36 0.87
C ALA A 143 16.11 1.39 2.29
N ASN A 144 15.01 0.68 2.49
CA ASN A 144 14.43 0.37 3.79
C ASN A 144 13.66 -0.95 3.68
N VAL A 145 14.40 -2.04 3.57
CA VAL A 145 13.90 -3.41 3.31
C VAL A 145 14.54 -4.40 4.29
N PRO A 146 13.88 -5.52 4.60
CA PRO A 146 14.52 -6.61 5.36
C PRO A 146 15.67 -7.22 4.56
N ASP A 147 16.69 -7.73 5.23
CA ASP A 147 17.67 -8.62 4.59
C ASP A 147 17.01 -9.98 4.33
N VAL A 148 16.48 -10.15 3.11
CA VAL A 148 15.74 -11.35 2.70
C VAL A 148 16.63 -12.59 2.53
N PHE A 149 17.95 -12.44 2.64
CA PHE A 149 18.91 -13.55 2.59
C PHE A 149 19.29 -14.04 4.00
N ASP A 150 18.91 -13.28 5.03
CA ASP A 150 19.10 -13.69 6.41
C ASP A 150 18.08 -14.79 6.79
N PRO A 151 18.52 -15.97 7.25
CA PRO A 151 17.59 -17.01 7.73
C PRO A 151 16.62 -16.52 8.81
N ARG A 152 17.02 -15.53 9.62
CA ARG A 152 16.16 -14.93 10.66
C ARG A 152 14.94 -14.22 10.07
N TRP A 153 15.00 -13.77 8.82
CA TRP A 153 13.85 -13.19 8.12
C TRP A 153 12.70 -14.19 8.00
N ALA A 154 12.97 -15.42 7.58
CA ALA A 154 11.95 -16.44 7.44
C ALA A 154 11.33 -16.79 8.81
N ASP A 155 12.15 -16.96 9.84
CA ASP A 155 11.67 -17.24 11.20
C ASP A 155 10.85 -16.08 11.78
N ALA A 156 11.22 -14.84 11.48
CA ALA A 156 10.48 -13.64 11.88
C ALA A 156 9.12 -13.55 11.20
N CYS A 157 9.06 -13.81 9.89
CA CYS A 157 7.81 -13.90 9.15
C CYS A 157 6.90 -14.98 9.72
N GLU A 158 7.44 -16.17 9.99
CA GLU A 158 6.69 -17.29 10.56
C GLU A 158 6.06 -16.91 11.91
N ARG A 159 6.85 -16.38 12.86
CA ARG A 159 6.33 -15.96 14.17
C ARG A 159 5.29 -14.85 14.07
N ARG A 160 5.50 -13.87 13.20
CA ARG A 160 4.57 -12.75 13.01
C ARG A 160 3.25 -13.24 12.39
N ALA A 161 3.31 -14.15 11.43
CA ALA A 161 2.13 -14.77 10.82
C ALA A 161 1.37 -15.65 11.83
N GLU A 162 2.08 -16.42 12.66
CA GLU A 162 1.46 -17.18 13.76
C GLU A 162 0.70 -16.26 14.72
N GLU A 163 1.34 -15.16 15.16
CA GLU A 163 0.76 -14.21 16.10
C GLU A 163 -0.47 -13.47 15.54
N ARG A 164 -0.43 -13.11 14.25
CA ARG A 164 -1.42 -12.20 13.64
C ARG A 164 -2.46 -12.92 12.80
N CYS A 165 -2.03 -13.84 11.94
CA CYS A 165 -2.91 -14.53 11.00
C CYS A 165 -3.64 -15.70 11.68
N GLY A 166 -2.97 -16.49 12.51
CA GLY A 166 -3.55 -17.66 13.17
C GLY A 166 -4.87 -17.36 13.92
N PRO A 167 -4.92 -16.34 14.79
CA PRO A 167 -6.14 -15.93 15.49
C PRO A 167 -7.25 -15.33 14.59
N ARG A 168 -7.01 -15.18 13.29
CA ARG A 168 -7.91 -14.54 12.31
C ARG A 168 -8.27 -15.45 11.14
N ALA A 169 -7.69 -16.63 11.05
CA ALA A 169 -7.86 -17.55 9.93
C ALA A 169 -9.31 -17.97 9.65
N LEU A 170 -10.21 -17.83 10.63
CA LEU A 170 -11.64 -18.13 10.52
C LEU A 170 -12.55 -16.89 10.50
N SER A 171 -11.97 -15.69 10.58
CA SER A 171 -12.74 -14.44 10.46
C SER A 171 -13.46 -14.42 9.12
N ARG A 172 -14.71 -13.98 9.10
CA ARG A 172 -15.45 -13.73 7.85
C ARG A 172 -15.37 -12.26 7.44
N ASP A 173 -15.02 -11.39 8.37
CA ASP A 173 -14.92 -9.95 8.14
C ASP A 173 -13.53 -9.55 7.58
N LEU A 174 -12.51 -10.39 7.73
CA LEU A 174 -11.18 -10.11 7.19
C LEU A 174 -11.17 -10.23 5.66
N ILE A 175 -10.75 -9.16 4.97
CA ILE A 175 -10.51 -9.19 3.52
C ILE A 175 -9.15 -9.84 3.23
N GLY A 176 -8.11 -9.44 3.95
CA GLY A 176 -6.75 -9.92 3.72
C GLY A 176 -5.67 -9.16 4.48
N TYR A 177 -4.43 -9.56 4.24
CA TYR A 177 -3.25 -9.05 4.93
C TYR A 177 -2.35 -8.23 4.02
N PHE A 178 -1.91 -7.07 4.50
CA PHE A 178 -0.73 -6.38 3.97
C PHE A 178 0.52 -6.96 4.63
N THR A 179 1.56 -7.21 3.83
CA THR A 179 2.84 -7.72 4.33
C THR A 179 3.64 -6.62 5.05
N ASP A 180 3.68 -5.42 4.48
CA ASP A 180 4.39 -4.25 4.96
C ASP A 180 3.75 -2.95 4.43
N ASN A 181 4.31 -1.81 4.82
CA ASN A 181 3.99 -0.49 4.27
C ASN A 181 5.24 0.18 3.69
N GLU A 182 5.17 0.49 2.39
CA GLU A 182 6.16 1.29 1.66
C GLU A 182 7.61 0.84 1.93
N PRO A 183 7.96 -0.44 1.65
CA PRO A 183 9.37 -0.85 1.63
C PRO A 183 10.14 0.03 0.65
N GLY A 184 11.27 0.57 1.10
CA GLY A 184 12.15 1.38 0.26
C GLY A 184 13.01 0.44 -0.58
N TRP A 185 12.64 0.21 -1.84
CA TRP A 185 13.32 -0.75 -2.71
C TRP A 185 14.63 -0.24 -3.32
N ALA A 186 15.02 1.02 -3.06
CA ALA A 186 16.19 1.66 -3.69
C ALA A 186 16.23 1.42 -5.21
N GLN A 187 15.08 1.68 -5.84
CA GLN A 187 14.91 1.65 -7.27
C GLN A 187 15.87 2.68 -7.89
N PRO A 188 16.68 2.32 -8.90
CA PRO A 188 17.50 3.29 -9.64
C PRO A 188 16.58 4.32 -10.31
N SER A 189 16.24 5.39 -9.61
CA SER A 189 15.27 6.34 -10.14
C SER A 189 15.93 7.32 -11.13
N ALA A 190 15.19 7.56 -12.21
CA ALA A 190 15.20 8.81 -12.97
C ALA A 190 14.03 9.71 -12.50
N GLU A 191 13.65 9.62 -11.22
CA GLU A 191 12.57 10.44 -10.67
C GLU A 191 13.07 11.86 -10.39
N ALA A 192 12.26 12.84 -10.76
CA ALA A 192 12.47 14.23 -10.41
C ALA A 192 12.30 14.38 -8.89
N GLY A 193 13.42 14.43 -8.17
CA GLY A 193 13.43 14.95 -6.82
C GLY A 193 13.53 16.47 -6.85
N ILE A 194 13.02 17.10 -5.80
CA ILE A 194 13.41 18.47 -5.46
C ILE A 194 14.59 18.35 -4.50
N MET A 195 15.80 18.66 -4.98
CA MET A 195 16.89 19.08 -4.09
C MET A 195 17.02 20.60 -4.22
N ASP A 196 16.97 21.31 -3.09
CA ASP A 196 17.14 22.76 -3.03
C ASP A 196 16.23 23.58 -3.96
N GLY A 197 15.00 23.10 -4.21
CA GLY A 197 14.02 23.82 -5.01
C GLY A 197 14.15 23.64 -6.53
N GLU A 198 15.09 22.81 -7.01
CA GLU A 198 15.25 22.49 -8.43
C GLU A 198 14.80 21.06 -8.75
N ALA A 199 14.03 20.91 -9.84
CA ALA A 199 13.70 19.60 -10.39
C ALA A 199 14.96 19.05 -11.11
N GLY A 200 15.53 17.96 -10.57
CA GLY A 200 16.74 17.34 -11.10
C GLY A 200 16.70 15.82 -11.00
N ARG A 201 17.52 15.14 -11.83
CA ARG A 201 17.72 13.68 -11.76
C ARG A 201 18.40 13.34 -10.44
N VAL A 202 17.72 12.60 -9.57
CA VAL A 202 18.33 12.12 -8.33
C VAL A 202 18.89 10.73 -8.59
N GLU A 203 20.09 10.68 -9.17
CA GLU A 203 20.82 9.44 -9.40
C GLU A 203 21.35 8.92 -8.05
N ARG A 204 20.70 7.89 -7.48
CA ARG A 204 21.08 7.28 -6.20
C ARG A 204 21.61 5.86 -6.37
N PRO A 205 22.47 5.39 -5.46
CA PRO A 205 22.85 3.98 -5.40
C PRO A 205 21.62 3.06 -5.34
N SER A 206 21.57 2.08 -6.23
CA SER A 206 20.47 1.13 -6.29
C SER A 206 20.63 -0.04 -5.32
N LEU A 207 19.59 -0.86 -5.14
CA LEU A 207 19.59 -1.98 -4.20
C LEU A 207 20.81 -2.91 -4.31
N LEU A 208 21.24 -3.29 -5.51
CA LEU A 208 22.43 -4.13 -5.72
C LEU A 208 23.70 -3.43 -5.24
N GLN A 209 23.94 -2.18 -5.67
CA GLN A 209 25.11 -1.41 -5.25
C GLN A 209 25.14 -1.20 -3.72
N ILE A 210 23.98 -0.96 -3.11
CA ILE A 210 23.83 -0.89 -1.66
C ILE A 210 24.25 -2.23 -1.02
N CYS A 211 23.68 -3.35 -1.47
CA CYS A 211 23.97 -4.66 -0.91
C CYS A 211 25.46 -5.03 -1.02
N LEU A 212 26.08 -4.77 -2.17
CA LEU A 212 27.51 -5.00 -2.39
C LEU A 212 28.43 -4.14 -1.48
N SER A 213 27.90 -3.05 -0.95
CA SER A 213 28.61 -2.07 -0.12
C SER A 213 28.35 -2.23 1.38
N LEU A 214 27.43 -3.12 1.77
CA LEU A 214 27.13 -3.44 3.16
C LEU A 214 28.36 -3.99 3.90
N GLU A 215 28.29 -4.00 5.23
CA GLU A 215 29.29 -4.70 6.03
C GLU A 215 29.16 -6.22 5.82
N PRO A 216 30.27 -6.98 5.89
CA PRO A 216 30.24 -8.44 5.74
C PRO A 216 29.35 -9.18 6.76
N GLY A 217 28.90 -8.51 7.83
CA GLY A 217 27.92 -9.07 8.77
C GLY A 217 26.50 -9.23 8.18
N PHE A 218 26.19 -8.61 7.04
CA PHE A 218 24.89 -8.73 6.37
C PHE A 218 24.89 -9.91 5.39
N PRO A 219 23.98 -10.89 5.52
CA PRO A 219 23.81 -11.94 4.50
C PRO A 219 23.60 -11.41 3.08
N ALA A 220 22.86 -10.29 2.92
CA ALA A 220 22.69 -9.64 1.62
C ALA A 220 24.01 -9.19 0.96
N TYR A 221 25.04 -8.85 1.74
CA TYR A 221 26.37 -8.54 1.22
C TYR A 221 26.95 -9.73 0.44
N HIS A 222 26.93 -10.90 1.08
CA HIS A 222 27.45 -12.13 0.51
C HIS A 222 26.65 -12.55 -0.71
N ALA A 223 25.31 -12.54 -0.58
CA ALA A 223 24.42 -12.90 -1.68
C ALA A 223 24.61 -12.01 -2.91
N ALA A 224 24.79 -10.69 -2.73
CA ALA A 224 25.02 -9.77 -3.84
C ALA A 224 26.36 -10.02 -4.56
N TRP A 225 27.44 -10.26 -3.80
CA TRP A 225 28.75 -10.57 -4.39
C TRP A 225 28.76 -11.93 -5.08
N GLU A 226 28.13 -12.94 -4.50
CA GLU A 226 28.01 -14.27 -5.12
C GLU A 226 27.18 -14.19 -6.41
N PHE A 227 26.04 -13.51 -6.37
CA PHE A 227 25.15 -13.33 -7.52
C PHE A 227 25.86 -12.66 -8.70
N THR A 228 26.55 -11.54 -8.44
CA THR A 228 27.23 -10.77 -9.49
C THR A 228 28.48 -11.47 -10.00
N LEU A 229 29.33 -12.02 -9.12
CA LEU A 229 30.54 -12.72 -9.57
C LEU A 229 30.19 -13.99 -10.36
N ALA A 230 29.16 -14.75 -9.96
CA ALA A 230 28.73 -15.92 -10.70
C ALA A 230 28.30 -15.59 -12.14
N ALA A 231 27.63 -14.44 -12.34
CA ALA A 231 27.22 -13.97 -13.67
C ALA A 231 28.41 -13.54 -14.57
N HIS A 232 29.58 -13.27 -13.97
CA HIS A 232 30.76 -12.72 -14.64
C HIS A 232 32.02 -13.57 -14.48
N GLY A 233 31.86 -14.90 -14.39
CA GLY A 233 32.97 -15.86 -14.40
C GLY A 233 33.81 -15.91 -13.12
N GLY A 234 33.29 -15.37 -12.01
CA GLY A 234 33.94 -15.38 -10.70
C GLY A 234 35.00 -14.30 -10.49
N GLU A 235 35.24 -13.42 -11.47
CA GLU A 235 36.35 -12.47 -11.45
C GLU A 235 35.89 -11.01 -11.37
N LEU A 236 36.40 -10.27 -10.39
CA LEU A 236 36.11 -8.83 -10.23
C LEU A 236 36.54 -8.01 -11.46
N ALA A 237 37.64 -8.38 -12.12
CA ALA A 237 38.10 -7.66 -13.32
C ALA A 237 37.12 -7.79 -14.50
N THR A 238 36.46 -8.94 -14.63
CA THR A 238 35.46 -9.17 -15.67
C THR A 238 34.16 -8.43 -15.35
N LEU A 239 33.73 -8.45 -14.09
CA LEU A 239 32.61 -7.63 -13.60
C LEU A 239 32.84 -6.13 -13.86
N ALA A 240 34.01 -5.61 -13.47
CA ALA A 240 34.40 -4.22 -13.64
C ALA A 240 34.34 -3.78 -15.12
N ARG A 241 34.84 -4.63 -16.04
CA ARG A 241 34.73 -4.40 -17.49
C ARG A 241 33.29 -4.40 -17.97
N ALA A 242 32.47 -5.36 -17.54
CA ALA A 242 31.07 -5.44 -17.93
C ALA A 242 30.28 -4.21 -17.47
N TRP A 243 30.62 -3.67 -16.30
CA TRP A 243 30.00 -2.47 -15.75
C TRP A 243 30.63 -1.17 -16.25
N GLY A 244 31.74 -1.21 -16.99
CA GLY A 244 32.48 -0.01 -17.38
C GLY A 244 32.94 0.82 -16.18
N ALA A 245 33.18 0.18 -15.03
CA ALA A 245 33.49 0.84 -13.77
C ALA A 245 34.91 0.47 -13.30
N ALA A 246 35.65 1.45 -12.78
CA ALA A 246 36.98 1.22 -12.22
C ALA A 246 36.86 0.66 -10.79
N LEU A 247 36.81 -0.67 -10.66
CA LEU A 247 36.67 -1.38 -9.38
C LEU A 247 37.94 -2.19 -9.06
N PRO A 248 39.03 -1.54 -8.58
CA PRO A 248 40.27 -2.24 -8.22
C PRO A 248 40.10 -3.20 -7.03
N ASN A 249 39.09 -2.96 -6.19
CA ASN A 249 38.70 -3.79 -5.06
C ASN A 249 37.24 -3.49 -4.69
N LYS A 250 36.69 -4.26 -3.74
CA LYS A 250 35.32 -4.06 -3.23
C LYS A 250 35.14 -2.71 -2.51
N GLU A 251 36.21 -2.17 -1.92
CA GLU A 251 36.17 -0.90 -1.19
C GLU A 251 35.90 0.29 -2.13
N ALA A 252 36.40 0.26 -3.35
CA ALA A 252 36.10 1.30 -4.35
C ALA A 252 34.58 1.43 -4.59
N LEU A 253 33.85 0.31 -4.65
CA LEU A 253 32.39 0.32 -4.78
C LEU A 253 31.70 0.89 -3.54
N ARG A 254 32.19 0.53 -2.34
CA ARG A 254 31.67 1.06 -1.08
C ARG A 254 31.85 2.59 -1.01
N GLN A 255 33.00 3.10 -1.45
CA GLN A 255 33.27 4.53 -1.50
C GLN A 255 32.35 5.27 -2.50
N LEU A 256 32.06 4.68 -3.68
CA LEU A 256 31.08 5.24 -4.60
C LEU A 256 29.69 5.34 -3.96
N THR A 257 29.26 4.29 -3.27
CA THR A 257 27.95 4.25 -2.58
C THR A 257 27.87 5.26 -1.44
N LEU A 258 28.93 5.41 -0.64
CA LEU A 258 28.99 6.41 0.44
C LEU A 258 29.03 7.85 -0.09
N ALA A 259 29.53 8.04 -1.30
CA ALA A 259 29.53 9.31 -2.01
C ALA A 259 28.26 9.54 -2.86
N ASP A 260 27.21 8.73 -2.66
CA ASP A 260 25.95 8.75 -3.43
C ASP A 260 26.16 8.73 -4.96
N THR A 261 27.26 8.12 -5.42
CA THR A 261 27.57 7.98 -6.85
C THR A 261 26.96 6.70 -7.40
N ALA A 262 25.88 6.84 -8.17
CA ALA A 262 25.18 5.71 -8.77
C ALA A 262 25.95 5.08 -9.94
N LEU A 263 25.96 3.75 -10.01
CA LEU A 263 26.34 3.03 -11.22
C LEU A 263 25.14 2.95 -12.18
N LEU A 264 25.34 3.39 -13.43
CA LEU A 264 24.26 3.51 -14.43
C LEU A 264 24.60 2.91 -15.79
N SER A 265 25.72 2.19 -15.91
CA SER A 265 26.05 1.55 -17.18
C SER A 265 25.02 0.47 -17.53
N ALA A 266 24.78 0.26 -18.82
CA ALA A 266 23.83 -0.76 -19.27
C ALA A 266 24.20 -2.17 -18.79
N GLY A 267 25.48 -2.46 -18.57
CA GLY A 267 25.94 -3.72 -18.00
C GLY A 267 25.55 -3.87 -16.53
N TYR A 268 25.78 -2.83 -15.73
CA TYR A 268 25.38 -2.79 -14.33
C TYR A 268 23.85 -2.86 -14.17
N LEU A 269 23.10 -2.04 -14.92
CA LEU A 269 21.64 -1.97 -14.80
C LEU A 269 20.95 -3.31 -15.09
N ARG A 270 21.49 -4.13 -16.00
CA ARG A 270 21.01 -5.50 -16.23
C ARG A 270 21.19 -6.41 -15.01
N ASP A 271 22.32 -6.29 -14.31
CA ASP A 271 22.57 -7.09 -13.12
C ASP A 271 21.75 -6.59 -11.93
N GLN A 272 21.60 -5.27 -11.80
CA GLN A 272 20.70 -4.63 -10.83
C GLN A 272 19.27 -5.11 -11.01
N GLU A 273 18.71 -5.10 -12.23
CA GLU A 273 17.35 -5.57 -12.51
C GLU A 273 17.18 -7.04 -12.08
N ARG A 274 18.13 -7.90 -12.46
CA ARG A 274 18.09 -9.34 -12.12
C ARG A 274 18.21 -9.57 -10.61
N PHE A 275 19.08 -8.83 -9.93
CA PHE A 275 19.25 -8.94 -8.49
C PHE A 275 18.02 -8.44 -7.74
N THR A 276 17.45 -7.30 -8.14
CA THR A 276 16.21 -6.76 -7.56
C THR A 276 15.06 -7.74 -7.72
N ARG A 277 14.92 -8.36 -8.88
CA ARG A 277 13.92 -9.42 -9.08
C ARG A 277 14.14 -10.60 -8.13
N GLU A 278 15.38 -11.06 -7.98
CA GLU A 278 15.70 -12.19 -7.10
C GLU A 278 15.51 -11.85 -5.61
N PHE A 279 15.70 -10.58 -5.23
CA PHE A 279 15.37 -10.05 -3.91
C PHE A 279 13.85 -10.03 -3.69
N ALA A 280 13.10 -9.46 -4.64
CA ALA A 280 11.63 -9.40 -4.60
C ALA A 280 11.01 -10.79 -4.55
N ARG A 281 11.52 -11.74 -5.33
CA ARG A 281 11.09 -13.15 -5.31
C ARG A 281 11.19 -13.75 -3.91
N ARG A 282 12.32 -13.55 -3.21
CA ARG A 282 12.48 -14.01 -1.82
C ARG A 282 11.52 -13.32 -0.87
N TYR A 283 11.40 -12.00 -0.97
CA TYR A 283 10.49 -11.23 -0.13
C TYR A 283 9.04 -11.75 -0.22
N PHE A 284 8.48 -11.80 -1.44
CA PHE A 284 7.09 -12.22 -1.65
C PHE A 284 6.87 -13.70 -1.36
N ALA A 285 7.80 -14.58 -1.73
CA ALA A 285 7.66 -16.01 -1.46
C ALA A 285 7.70 -16.32 0.05
N VAL A 286 8.61 -15.71 0.82
CA VAL A 286 8.73 -15.96 2.26
C VAL A 286 7.53 -15.42 3.02
N THR A 287 7.11 -14.19 2.73
CA THR A 287 5.94 -13.57 3.40
C THR A 287 4.66 -14.32 3.06
N ALA A 288 4.43 -14.68 1.80
CA ALA A 288 3.27 -15.45 1.39
C ALA A 288 3.25 -16.85 2.03
N ALA A 289 4.37 -17.55 2.05
CA ALA A 289 4.46 -18.88 2.66
C ALA A 289 4.15 -18.84 4.17
N ALA A 290 4.65 -17.82 4.88
CA ALA A 290 4.36 -17.64 6.30
C ALA A 290 2.87 -17.37 6.54
N ILE A 291 2.25 -16.46 5.77
CA ILE A 291 0.80 -16.18 5.87
C ILE A 291 0.01 -17.47 5.60
N ARG A 292 0.26 -18.13 4.47
CA ARG A 292 -0.51 -19.31 4.05
C ARG A 292 -0.44 -20.49 5.01
N ARG A 293 0.64 -20.61 5.80
CA ARG A 293 0.77 -21.66 6.81
C ARG A 293 -0.19 -21.46 7.99
N HIS A 294 -0.46 -20.22 8.35
CA HIS A 294 -1.35 -19.87 9.47
C HIS A 294 -2.75 -19.46 9.04
N ASP A 295 -2.91 -19.05 7.79
CA ASP A 295 -4.16 -18.64 7.18
C ASP A 295 -4.19 -18.96 5.67
N PRO A 296 -4.77 -20.11 5.29
CA PRO A 296 -4.90 -20.49 3.89
C PRO A 296 -6.08 -19.79 3.19
N ASN A 297 -6.92 -19.05 3.91
CA ASN A 297 -8.24 -18.61 3.44
C ASN A 297 -8.23 -17.20 2.84
N HIS A 298 -7.59 -16.25 3.54
CA HIS A 298 -7.70 -14.81 3.26
C HIS A 298 -6.73 -14.31 2.19
N LEU A 299 -7.02 -13.16 1.58
CA LEU A 299 -6.20 -12.62 0.50
C LEU A 299 -4.86 -12.06 1.01
N ILE A 300 -3.81 -12.16 0.19
CA ILE A 300 -2.54 -11.46 0.39
C ILE A 300 -2.54 -10.21 -0.47
N LEU A 301 -2.36 -9.06 0.16
CA LEU A 301 -2.60 -7.74 -0.43
C LEU A 301 -1.31 -6.99 -0.80
N GLY A 302 -0.16 -7.65 -0.75
CA GLY A 302 1.14 -7.05 -1.03
C GLY A 302 1.61 -6.07 0.04
N CYS A 303 2.50 -5.15 -0.33
CA CYS A 303 3.31 -4.35 0.60
C CYS A 303 3.05 -2.83 0.55
N ARG A 304 1.93 -2.39 -0.02
CA ARG A 304 1.54 -0.97 -0.17
C ARG A 304 2.69 -0.13 -0.71
N PHE A 305 3.02 -0.30 -1.99
CA PHE A 305 4.12 0.44 -2.61
C PHE A 305 3.92 1.95 -2.42
N GLY A 306 4.97 2.66 -2.02
CA GLY A 306 4.96 4.12 -1.92
C GLY A 306 5.54 4.70 -3.20
N GLY A 307 4.68 4.94 -4.19
CA GLY A 307 5.09 5.24 -5.56
C GLY A 307 5.18 4.01 -6.48
N GLU A 308 5.61 4.23 -7.72
CA GLU A 308 5.55 3.22 -8.77
C GLU A 308 6.66 2.16 -8.62
N PRO A 309 6.31 0.87 -8.50
CA PRO A 309 7.30 -0.21 -8.48
C PRO A 309 7.82 -0.53 -9.89
N GLU A 310 9.10 -0.86 -9.98
CA GLU A 310 9.79 -1.30 -11.18
C GLU A 310 9.29 -2.66 -11.66
N ALA A 311 9.46 -2.91 -12.96
CA ALA A 311 9.07 -4.16 -13.60
C ALA A 311 9.67 -5.41 -12.92
N ALA A 312 10.92 -5.32 -12.42
CA ALA A 312 11.58 -6.42 -11.72
C ALA A 312 10.89 -6.80 -10.40
N ILE A 313 10.30 -5.83 -9.69
CA ILE A 313 9.56 -6.06 -8.45
C ILE A 313 8.15 -6.53 -8.77
N LEU A 314 7.49 -5.89 -9.74
CA LEU A 314 6.16 -6.27 -10.21
C LEU A 314 6.12 -7.71 -10.73
N ALA A 315 7.19 -8.19 -11.35
CA ALA A 315 7.34 -9.57 -11.82
C ALA A 315 7.15 -10.62 -10.71
N GLU A 316 7.34 -10.24 -9.45
CA GLU A 316 7.24 -11.13 -8.29
C GLU A 316 6.06 -10.78 -7.37
N CYS A 317 5.41 -9.63 -7.59
CA CYS A 317 4.20 -9.18 -6.88
C CYS A 317 2.93 -9.70 -7.58
N VAL A 318 2.84 -11.02 -7.74
CA VAL A 318 1.78 -11.70 -8.50
C VAL A 318 1.30 -12.96 -7.78
N ALA A 319 0.16 -13.50 -8.21
CA ALA A 319 -0.34 -14.78 -7.72
C ALA A 319 0.66 -15.91 -8.02
N PRO A 320 0.84 -16.90 -7.12
CA PRO A 320 0.08 -17.12 -5.89
C PRO A 320 0.60 -16.37 -4.64
N ASN A 321 1.68 -15.59 -4.75
CA ASN A 321 2.27 -14.91 -3.59
C ASN A 321 1.48 -13.68 -3.17
N VAL A 322 0.84 -13.00 -4.13
CA VAL A 322 0.01 -11.81 -3.92
C VAL A 322 -1.29 -11.98 -4.70
N ASP A 323 -2.43 -11.80 -4.04
CA ASP A 323 -3.74 -11.88 -4.68
C ASP A 323 -4.21 -10.53 -5.22
N VAL A 324 -3.90 -9.46 -4.48
CA VAL A 324 -4.23 -8.06 -4.81
C VAL A 324 -3.00 -7.20 -4.60
N LEU A 325 -2.63 -6.41 -5.60
CA LEU A 325 -1.52 -5.47 -5.47
C LEU A 325 -2.00 -4.22 -4.72
N SER A 326 -1.24 -3.73 -3.74
CA SER A 326 -1.54 -2.47 -3.07
C SER A 326 -0.53 -1.37 -3.35
N LEU A 327 -1.05 -0.15 -3.54
CA LEU A 327 -0.29 1.04 -3.91
C LEU A 327 -0.80 2.25 -3.12
N ASN A 328 0.12 3.00 -2.52
CA ASN A 328 -0.09 4.38 -2.10
C ASN A 328 0.45 5.26 -3.24
N PRO A 329 -0.43 5.83 -4.08
CA PRO A 329 -0.01 6.46 -5.32
C PRO A 329 0.48 7.89 -5.10
N ASP A 330 1.18 8.43 -6.10
CA ASP A 330 1.30 9.88 -6.23
C ASP A 330 -0.10 10.47 -6.44
N TYR A 331 -0.48 11.37 -5.55
CA TYR A 331 -1.78 12.04 -5.57
C TYR A 331 -1.96 13.01 -6.74
N ASP A 332 -0.88 13.48 -7.38
CA ASP A 332 -1.01 14.31 -8.59
C ASP A 332 -1.45 13.49 -9.81
N ALA A 333 -1.06 12.21 -9.87
CA ALA A 333 -1.31 11.28 -10.97
C ALA A 333 -1.67 9.86 -10.49
N PRO A 334 -2.74 9.68 -9.69
CA PRO A 334 -2.97 8.42 -8.98
C PRO A 334 -3.28 7.23 -9.89
N LEU A 335 -3.77 7.50 -11.11
CA LEU A 335 -4.08 6.45 -12.08
C LEU A 335 -2.85 5.93 -12.82
N GLU A 336 -1.77 6.73 -12.94
CA GLU A 336 -0.55 6.29 -13.64
C GLU A 336 0.05 5.08 -12.92
N GLY A 337 0.22 5.17 -11.60
CA GLY A 337 0.68 4.03 -10.81
C GLY A 337 -0.27 2.83 -10.81
N VAL A 338 -1.60 3.07 -10.85
CA VAL A 338 -2.59 1.99 -11.00
C VAL A 338 -2.43 1.29 -12.33
N GLU A 339 -2.26 2.03 -13.43
CA GLU A 339 -2.05 1.49 -14.77
C GLU A 339 -0.73 0.72 -14.86
N THR A 340 0.36 1.27 -14.33
CA THR A 340 1.68 0.59 -14.25
C THR A 340 1.55 -0.76 -13.56
N CYS A 341 0.92 -0.77 -12.38
CA CYS A 341 0.72 -2.00 -11.60
C CYS A 341 -0.20 -3.01 -12.31
N HIS A 342 -1.32 -2.53 -12.87
CA HIS A 342 -2.30 -3.40 -13.52
C HIS A 342 -1.76 -3.97 -14.84
N ARG A 343 -1.13 -3.16 -15.69
CA ARG A 343 -0.66 -3.60 -17.02
C ARG A 343 0.47 -4.62 -16.96
N ALA A 344 1.25 -4.65 -15.89
CA ALA A 344 2.36 -5.58 -15.75
C ALA A 344 1.87 -7.05 -15.81
N HIS A 345 0.81 -7.38 -15.04
CA HIS A 345 0.34 -8.76 -14.88
C HIS A 345 -1.18 -8.93 -14.81
N GLY A 346 -1.96 -7.90 -15.13
CA GLY A 346 -3.43 -7.91 -15.06
C GLY A 346 -3.98 -7.99 -13.64
N MET A 347 -3.18 -7.64 -12.62
CA MET A 347 -3.53 -7.79 -11.21
C MET A 347 -4.59 -6.78 -10.77
N PRO A 348 -5.53 -7.13 -9.87
CA PRO A 348 -6.37 -6.16 -9.20
C PRO A 348 -5.52 -5.25 -8.29
N VAL A 349 -5.91 -3.98 -8.19
CA VAL A 349 -5.19 -2.95 -7.42
C VAL A 349 -6.08 -2.41 -6.30
N LEU A 350 -5.55 -2.39 -5.08
CA LEU A 350 -6.14 -1.72 -3.92
C LEU A 350 -5.34 -0.45 -3.65
N LEU A 351 -5.97 0.72 -3.69
CA LEU A 351 -5.30 1.93 -3.25
C LEU A 351 -5.21 1.92 -1.73
N GLY A 352 -3.99 1.80 -1.22
CA GLY A 352 -3.74 1.75 0.21
C GLY A 352 -4.01 3.09 0.90
N GLU A 353 -3.89 4.19 0.17
CA GLU A 353 -4.20 5.56 0.60
C GLU A 353 -4.73 6.39 -0.58
N PHE A 354 -5.76 7.20 -0.32
CA PHE A 354 -6.19 8.29 -1.19
C PHE A 354 -6.77 9.41 -0.32
N GLY A 355 -6.18 10.60 -0.40
CA GLY A 355 -6.66 11.79 0.29
C GLY A 355 -6.41 13.04 -0.54
N TRP A 356 -7.05 14.15 -0.17
CA TRP A 356 -6.96 15.40 -0.93
C TRP A 356 -6.44 16.60 -0.14
N ALA A 357 -5.97 16.43 1.09
CA ALA A 357 -5.41 17.53 1.87
C ALA A 357 -3.90 17.79 1.60
N GLY A 358 -3.26 16.95 0.78
CA GLY A 358 -1.84 17.08 0.41
C GLY A 358 -1.53 18.21 -0.56
N GLU A 359 -0.24 18.47 -0.77
CA GLU A 359 0.26 19.58 -1.60
C GLU A 359 -0.22 19.54 -3.05
N ALA A 360 -0.38 18.33 -3.59
CA ALA A 360 -0.92 18.07 -4.93
C ALA A 360 -2.24 18.83 -5.17
N PHE A 361 -3.08 18.96 -4.14
CA PHE A 361 -4.41 19.57 -4.24
C PHE A 361 -4.46 21.01 -3.73
N THR A 362 -3.53 21.42 -2.88
CA THR A 362 -3.60 22.69 -2.15
C THR A 362 -2.69 23.79 -2.71
N LYS A 363 -1.51 23.46 -3.25
CA LYS A 363 -0.48 24.49 -3.54
C LYS A 363 -0.49 25.07 -4.95
N ARG A 364 -0.86 24.30 -5.99
CA ARG A 364 -0.74 24.75 -7.39
C ARG A 364 -2.08 24.71 -8.12
N PRO A 365 -2.63 25.87 -8.53
CA PRO A 365 -3.72 25.90 -9.49
C PRO A 365 -3.26 25.28 -10.81
N ARG A 366 -4.05 24.37 -11.38
CA ARG A 366 -3.80 23.82 -12.71
C ARG A 366 -4.39 24.73 -13.80
N PRO A 367 -3.81 24.77 -15.02
CA PRO A 367 -4.29 25.64 -16.09
C PRO A 367 -5.75 25.43 -16.51
N ASP A 368 -6.29 24.23 -16.29
CA ASP A 368 -7.65 23.80 -16.60
C ASP A 368 -8.68 24.12 -15.51
N GLU A 369 -8.25 24.62 -14.35
CA GLU A 369 -9.15 24.93 -13.23
C GLU A 369 -9.91 26.25 -13.45
N PRO A 370 -11.20 26.32 -13.04
CA PRO A 370 -11.97 27.56 -13.11
C PRO A 370 -11.30 28.71 -12.34
N ARG A 371 -11.28 29.90 -12.96
CA ARG A 371 -10.74 31.10 -12.31
C ARG A 371 -11.61 31.51 -11.12
N GLY A 372 -10.97 32.02 -10.07
CA GLY A 372 -11.65 32.61 -8.91
C GLY A 372 -11.97 31.65 -7.76
N GLN A 373 -11.66 30.36 -7.88
CA GLN A 373 -11.83 29.40 -6.78
C GLN A 373 -10.79 29.60 -5.67
N THR A 374 -11.23 29.51 -4.42
CA THR A 374 -10.38 29.42 -3.24
C THR A 374 -9.58 28.11 -3.23
N THR A 375 -8.54 28.03 -2.39
CA THR A 375 -7.76 26.80 -2.26
C THR A 375 -8.59 25.61 -1.80
N VAL A 376 -9.56 25.82 -0.91
CA VAL A 376 -10.45 24.75 -0.41
C VAL A 376 -11.39 24.26 -1.50
N GLU A 377 -11.99 25.15 -2.28
CA GLU A 377 -12.88 24.77 -3.39
C GLU A 377 -12.11 23.95 -4.44
N ARG A 378 -10.89 24.36 -4.79
CA ARG A 378 -10.02 23.60 -5.72
C ARG A 378 -9.66 22.23 -5.15
N MET A 379 -9.27 22.17 -3.88
CA MET A 379 -8.92 20.95 -3.18
C MET A 379 -10.07 19.94 -3.23
N LEU A 380 -11.28 20.36 -2.84
CA LEU A 380 -12.46 19.50 -2.81
C LEU A 380 -12.92 19.09 -4.21
N ALA A 381 -12.91 20.01 -5.18
CA ALA A 381 -13.29 19.71 -6.56
C ALA A 381 -12.35 18.68 -7.21
N ARG A 382 -11.03 18.84 -7.02
CA ARG A 382 -10.02 17.91 -7.53
C ARG A 382 -10.03 16.59 -6.79
N GLY A 383 -10.19 16.62 -5.47
CA GLY A 383 -10.33 15.42 -4.64
C GLY A 383 -11.51 14.57 -5.09
N ARG A 384 -12.68 15.20 -5.30
CA ARG A 384 -13.88 14.57 -5.87
C ARG A 384 -13.59 13.91 -7.22
N ALA A 385 -13.10 14.69 -8.19
CA ALA A 385 -12.84 14.20 -9.54
C ALA A 385 -11.74 13.12 -9.59
N GLY A 386 -10.74 13.21 -8.70
CA GLY A 386 -9.71 12.19 -8.55
C GLY A 386 -10.27 10.88 -8.02
N LEU A 387 -11.02 10.93 -6.91
CA LEU A 387 -11.60 9.74 -6.29
C LEU A 387 -12.65 9.07 -7.18
N GLU A 388 -13.51 9.84 -7.85
CA GLU A 388 -14.49 9.30 -8.79
C GLU A 388 -13.81 8.53 -9.94
N ARG A 389 -12.70 9.04 -10.48
CA ARG A 389 -11.91 8.34 -11.50
C ARG A 389 -11.22 7.08 -10.98
N VAL A 390 -10.68 7.12 -9.76
CA VAL A 390 -10.11 5.95 -9.08
C VAL A 390 -11.17 4.86 -8.93
N ILE A 391 -12.36 5.22 -8.44
CA ILE A 391 -13.47 4.29 -8.24
C ILE A 391 -13.91 3.68 -9.57
N ALA A 392 -13.98 4.48 -10.64
CA ALA A 392 -14.39 4.03 -11.97
C ALA A 392 -13.35 3.13 -12.68
N HIS A 393 -12.10 3.11 -12.24
CA HIS A 393 -11.05 2.36 -12.92
C HIS A 393 -11.25 0.83 -12.77
N PRO A 394 -11.21 0.05 -13.87
CA PRO A 394 -11.59 -1.36 -13.87
C PRO A 394 -10.66 -2.26 -13.05
N ALA A 395 -9.39 -1.86 -12.88
CA ALA A 395 -8.43 -2.59 -12.04
C ALA A 395 -8.63 -2.36 -10.54
N VAL A 396 -9.27 -1.26 -10.14
CA VAL A 396 -9.33 -0.85 -8.74
C VAL A 396 -10.43 -1.62 -8.02
N VAL A 397 -10.10 -2.24 -6.88
CA VAL A 397 -11.06 -2.99 -6.04
C VAL A 397 -11.43 -2.25 -4.75
N GLY A 398 -10.76 -1.12 -4.48
CA GLY A 398 -11.06 -0.26 -3.36
C GLY A 398 -10.03 0.83 -3.15
N TYR A 399 -10.31 1.68 -2.17
CA TYR A 399 -9.38 2.66 -1.63
C TYR A 399 -9.48 2.68 -0.10
N ALA A 400 -8.50 3.29 0.56
CA ALA A 400 -8.62 3.70 1.96
C ALA A 400 -8.27 5.18 2.12
N TRP A 401 -9.09 5.90 2.88
CA TRP A 401 -8.74 7.25 3.34
C TRP A 401 -7.51 7.17 4.25
N PRO A 402 -6.53 8.09 4.11
CA PRO A 402 -5.19 7.91 4.69
C PRO A 402 -5.17 7.85 6.21
N ARG A 403 -6.16 8.42 6.91
CA ARG A 403 -6.20 8.40 8.38
C ARG A 403 -7.54 8.73 9.01
N TRP A 404 -7.81 8.08 10.13
CA TRP A 404 -8.98 8.31 10.97
C TRP A 404 -8.96 9.70 11.63
N ALA A 405 -7.88 10.05 12.33
CA ALA A 405 -7.78 11.30 13.08
C ALA A 405 -6.64 12.20 12.60
N ASP A 406 -6.80 13.51 12.74
CA ASP A 406 -5.77 14.52 12.45
C ASP A 406 -4.47 14.32 13.23
N ARG A 407 -3.36 14.82 12.66
CA ARG A 407 -2.11 14.96 13.43
C ARG A 407 -2.17 16.25 14.23
N ALA A 408 -1.42 16.30 15.33
CA ALA A 408 -1.42 17.46 16.23
C ALA A 408 -0.96 18.75 15.54
N GLU A 409 -0.14 18.64 14.49
CA GLU A 409 0.38 19.75 13.70
C GLU A 409 -0.53 20.21 12.55
N GLN A 410 -1.57 19.44 12.22
CA GLN A 410 -2.48 19.75 11.13
C GLN A 410 -3.59 20.69 11.58
N GLN A 411 -4.12 21.50 10.65
CA GLN A 411 -5.19 22.45 10.93
C GLN A 411 -6.29 22.36 9.87
N PRO A 412 -7.57 22.34 10.28
CA PRO A 412 -8.70 22.41 9.36
C PRO A 412 -8.64 23.69 8.49
N PRO A 413 -9.08 23.65 7.22
CA PRO A 413 -9.68 22.51 6.51
C PRO A 413 -8.67 21.67 5.71
N PHE A 414 -7.37 21.81 6.00
CA PHE A 414 -6.27 21.11 5.30
C PHE A 414 -5.68 19.97 6.12
N ALA A 415 -6.40 19.55 7.15
CA ALA A 415 -6.06 18.37 7.91
C ALA A 415 -6.50 17.11 7.15
N GLU A 416 -6.07 15.94 7.58
CA GLU A 416 -6.22 14.69 6.80
C GLU A 416 -7.12 13.66 7.48
N GLY A 417 -7.53 13.89 8.73
CA GLY A 417 -8.40 13.01 9.47
C GLY A 417 -9.86 13.14 9.02
N LEU A 418 -10.64 12.08 9.20
CA LEU A 418 -12.10 12.16 9.16
C LEU A 418 -12.69 12.68 10.47
N VAL A 419 -11.88 12.66 11.53
CA VAL A 419 -12.12 13.41 12.76
C VAL A 419 -10.91 14.28 13.08
N HIS A 420 -11.19 15.41 13.70
CA HIS A 420 -10.16 16.31 14.21
C HIS A 420 -9.53 15.77 15.49
N ILE A 421 -8.48 16.45 15.95
CA ILE A 421 -7.67 16.01 17.10
C ILE A 421 -8.46 15.89 18.41
N ASP A 422 -9.59 16.58 18.50
CA ASP A 422 -10.57 16.58 19.60
C ASP A 422 -11.80 15.69 19.32
N ASP A 423 -11.71 14.79 18.32
CA ASP A 423 -12.71 13.79 17.93
C ASP A 423 -14.04 14.35 17.36
N HIS A 424 -14.10 15.63 16.99
CA HIS A 424 -15.20 16.15 16.20
C HIS A 424 -15.06 15.78 14.72
N GLU A 425 -16.20 15.60 14.05
CA GLU A 425 -16.26 15.25 12.63
C GLU A 425 -15.65 16.33 11.73
N ALA A 426 -14.77 15.92 10.81
CA ALA A 426 -14.21 16.76 9.76
C ALA A 426 -15.17 16.85 8.56
N ARG A 427 -16.21 17.68 8.71
CA ARG A 427 -17.32 17.80 7.75
C ARG A 427 -16.86 18.20 6.35
N GLU A 428 -15.78 18.96 6.24
CA GLU A 428 -15.14 19.30 4.98
C GLU A 428 -14.71 18.08 4.15
N HIS A 429 -14.54 16.92 4.78
CA HIS A 429 -14.17 15.67 4.12
C HIS A 429 -15.31 14.68 4.12
N THR A 430 -15.97 14.48 5.27
CA THR A 430 -16.97 13.44 5.44
C THR A 430 -18.21 13.66 4.58
N GLU A 431 -18.68 14.90 4.39
CA GLU A 431 -19.84 15.18 3.52
C GLU A 431 -19.58 14.79 2.07
N LEU A 432 -18.40 15.17 1.56
CA LEU A 432 -17.97 14.85 0.21
C LEU A 432 -17.75 13.34 0.02
N LEU A 433 -17.06 12.70 0.96
CA LEU A 433 -16.83 11.25 0.94
C LEU A 433 -18.14 10.47 0.99
N THR A 434 -19.09 10.88 1.83
CA THR A 434 -20.41 10.24 1.95
C THR A 434 -21.12 10.23 0.59
N ASP A 435 -21.20 11.38 -0.07
CA ASP A 435 -21.84 11.51 -1.38
C ASP A 435 -21.13 10.69 -2.48
N ILE A 436 -19.80 10.59 -2.46
CA ILE A 436 -19.06 9.74 -3.40
C ILE A 436 -19.29 8.25 -3.10
N ASN A 437 -19.23 7.85 -1.82
CA ASN A 437 -19.38 6.48 -1.38
C ASN A 437 -20.78 5.92 -1.66
N ASP A 438 -21.83 6.74 -1.59
CA ASP A 438 -23.21 6.41 -1.98
C ASP A 438 -23.35 6.17 -3.51
N ARG A 439 -22.38 6.64 -4.30
CA ARG A 439 -22.40 6.55 -5.77
C ARG A 439 -21.48 5.48 -6.34
N VAL A 440 -20.71 4.76 -5.51
CA VAL A 440 -19.71 3.77 -5.97
C VAL A 440 -20.28 2.77 -6.97
N ALA A 441 -21.44 2.16 -6.69
CA ALA A 441 -22.04 1.21 -7.62
C ALA A 441 -22.28 1.83 -9.01
N ARG A 442 -22.85 3.04 -9.06
CA ARG A 442 -23.10 3.78 -10.31
C ARG A 442 -21.81 4.17 -11.03
N LEU A 443 -20.81 4.67 -10.29
CA LEU A 443 -19.52 5.07 -10.86
C LEU A 443 -18.78 3.90 -11.50
N ARG A 444 -18.91 2.69 -10.94
CA ARG A 444 -18.28 1.48 -11.48
C ARG A 444 -18.98 0.91 -12.69
N ILE A 445 -20.30 1.05 -12.79
CA ILE A 445 -21.09 0.59 -13.94
C ILE A 445 -20.99 1.58 -15.12
N ALA A 446 -21.05 2.89 -14.85
CA ALA A 446 -21.00 3.90 -15.92
C ALA A 446 -19.68 3.89 -16.71
N ALA A 447 -18.63 3.28 -16.17
CA ALA A 447 -17.35 3.08 -16.84
C ALA A 447 -17.31 1.86 -17.79
N THR A 448 -18.24 0.90 -17.63
CA THR A 448 -18.31 -0.31 -18.47
C THR A 448 -19.28 -0.18 -19.65
N ASP A 449 -20.11 0.87 -19.68
CA ASP A 449 -20.89 1.24 -20.85
C ASP A 449 -20.03 2.15 -21.77
N PRO A 450 -19.47 1.64 -22.89
CA PRO A 450 -18.95 2.53 -23.89
C PRO A 450 -20.16 3.21 -24.49
N VAL A 451 -20.37 4.49 -24.18
CA VAL A 451 -21.17 5.34 -25.06
C VAL A 451 -20.57 5.17 -26.45
N LYS A 452 -21.28 4.42 -27.30
CA LYS A 452 -20.98 4.30 -28.73
C LYS A 452 -20.83 5.73 -29.29
N PRO A 453 -19.85 5.95 -30.17
CA PRO A 453 -19.47 7.29 -30.63
C PRO A 453 -20.64 8.10 -31.20
#